data_AF-A0A9E3JP24-F1
#
_entry.id   AF-A0A9E3JP24-F1
#
_cell.length_a   1.000
_cell.length_b   1.000
_cell.length_c   1.000
_cell.angle_alpha   90.00
_cell.angle_beta   90.00
_cell.angle_gamma   90.00
#
_symmetry.space_group_name_H-M   'P 1'
#
loop_
_entity.id
_entity.type
_entity.pdbx_description
1 polymer ?
#
loop_
_entity_poly.entity_id
_entity_poly.type
_entity_poly.pdbx_seq_one_letter_code
_entity_poly.pdbx_strand_id
1 'polypeptide(L)'
;MPRPSALAALAAIVFALCCADQSAAGPRGAILAGRAAPDRGPVAAPALLVGRLELVWGDADPAPKAAGAAPQFRATLVDDAGARHALDPDQALRAAGDLHALFGKRVAVSLAPAAAKRGAAAPVIDAIVPVGDLAPAKAAEFPSKISGTTVWVTLMCKFSDIATEQKTRAFFQGQYGTAVGQLGNYWQEVSYNQVNLAGSDAYGWATLPQPRDYYVTKDANGKDKADLGKLFTDCVAAHDADVNFAVNGGVQGVNMMFNGDLDGYAWGGSRCATLDGVNKCWSTTWNPPWSFGNLAPLCHEMGHGYGLPHANNSDADSDPYDNPWDVMSDAWNNAVPNATYGTLPKHIGQYSRNRLGWVAAARKRTINAGSGATSLALDRASLAGSSNVQMLVLGYPDQSTRYYVVEVRKRVGNYENRLAGDAVIIHSVDTSRGEPAWSVDADTPPANRANNEGSMFKVGEMWTSPDFAFRVTVDAATAEGFVVSVRRPPRKVPTVQAPVPVDAGAAPAHRPRPRGAVDRR
;
A
#
# COMPACT_ATOMS: atom_id res chain seq x y z
N MET A 1 2.70 -2.61 -32.58
CA MET A 1 1.32 -3.15 -32.70
C MET A 1 0.52 -2.59 -31.54
N PRO A 2 -0.68 -2.04 -31.74
CA PRO A 2 -1.48 -1.54 -30.62
C PRO A 2 -1.95 -2.74 -29.80
N ARG A 3 -1.74 -2.68 -28.48
CA ARG A 3 -2.25 -3.69 -27.53
C ARG A 3 -3.79 -3.65 -27.56
N PRO A 4 -4.48 -4.80 -27.47
CA PRO A 4 -5.93 -4.80 -27.40
C PRO A 4 -6.38 -4.01 -26.16
N SER A 5 -7.42 -3.21 -26.32
CA SER A 5 -8.01 -2.41 -25.23
C SER A 5 -8.53 -3.34 -24.14
N ALA A 6 -8.59 -2.85 -22.90
CA ALA A 6 -9.13 -3.59 -21.74
C ALA A 6 -10.53 -4.19 -22.01
N LEU A 7 -11.30 -3.59 -22.93
CA LEU A 7 -12.60 -4.09 -23.39
C LEU A 7 -12.50 -5.47 -24.08
N ALA A 8 -11.45 -5.72 -24.86
CA ALA A 8 -11.27 -6.99 -25.57
C ALA A 8 -10.83 -8.11 -24.63
N ALA A 9 -10.05 -7.79 -23.59
CA ALA A 9 -9.70 -8.73 -22.53
C ALA A 9 -10.92 -9.09 -21.68
N LEU A 10 -11.75 -8.10 -21.32
CA LEU A 10 -13.01 -8.33 -20.61
C LEU A 10 -13.97 -9.20 -21.43
N ALA A 11 -14.08 -8.95 -22.74
CA ALA A 11 -14.91 -9.75 -23.65
C ALA A 11 -14.42 -11.20 -23.76
N ALA A 12 -13.10 -11.44 -23.82
CA ALA A 12 -12.54 -12.79 -23.83
C ALA A 12 -12.81 -13.56 -22.53
N ILE A 13 -12.74 -12.87 -21.38
CA ILE A 13 -13.03 -13.45 -20.06
C ILE A 13 -14.52 -13.80 -19.92
N VAL A 14 -15.42 -12.91 -20.36
CA VAL A 14 -16.88 -13.16 -20.38
C VAL A 14 -17.22 -14.31 -21.31
N PHE A 15 -16.60 -14.41 -22.50
CA PHE A 15 -16.85 -15.49 -23.45
C PHE A 15 -16.38 -16.85 -22.92
N ALA A 16 -15.23 -16.90 -22.23
CA ALA A 16 -14.72 -18.13 -21.62
C ALA A 16 -15.63 -18.64 -20.47
N LEU A 17 -16.20 -17.72 -19.67
CA LEU A 17 -17.16 -18.05 -18.62
C LEU A 17 -18.50 -18.56 -19.19
N CYS A 18 -19.01 -17.97 -20.28
CA CYS A 18 -20.26 -18.41 -20.90
C CYS A 18 -20.15 -19.76 -21.64
N CYS A 19 -18.98 -20.10 -22.19
CA CYS A 19 -18.77 -21.37 -22.90
C CYS A 19 -18.63 -22.57 -21.96
N ALA A 20 -18.24 -22.37 -20.70
CA ALA A 20 -18.15 -23.45 -19.72
C ALA A 20 -19.52 -24.03 -19.33
N ASP A 21 -20.60 -23.26 -19.44
CA ASP A 21 -21.97 -23.65 -19.07
C ASP A 21 -22.76 -24.35 -20.20
N GLN A 22 -22.24 -24.39 -21.44
CA GLN A 22 -22.95 -24.94 -22.60
C GLN A 22 -22.22 -26.15 -23.18
N SER A 23 -22.29 -27.29 -22.50
CA SER A 23 -21.92 -28.58 -23.12
C SER A 23 -22.90 -29.69 -22.77
N ALA A 24 -24.14 -29.56 -23.25
CA ALA A 24 -25.09 -30.67 -23.37
C ALA A 24 -26.03 -30.45 -24.55
N ALA A 25 -25.71 -31.05 -25.71
CA ALA A 25 -26.61 -31.57 -26.75
C ALA A 25 -25.93 -31.56 -28.14
N GLY A 26 -25.75 -32.74 -28.76
CA GLY A 26 -25.53 -32.85 -30.21
C GLY A 26 -26.84 -32.63 -30.99
N PRO A 27 -26.81 -32.39 -32.32
CA PRO A 27 -26.66 -33.53 -33.24
C PRO A 27 -25.94 -33.25 -34.58
N ARG A 28 -25.90 -34.32 -35.39
CA ARG A 28 -25.28 -34.55 -36.70
C ARG A 28 -25.81 -33.68 -37.86
N GLY A 29 -24.95 -33.38 -38.85
CA GLY A 29 -25.37 -33.34 -40.27
C GLY A 29 -24.64 -32.38 -41.23
N ALA A 30 -24.18 -32.94 -42.36
CA ALA A 30 -23.86 -32.36 -43.67
C ALA A 30 -22.49 -31.70 -43.92
N ILE A 31 -21.76 -32.31 -44.86
CA ILE A 31 -20.48 -31.89 -45.45
C ILE A 31 -20.77 -31.03 -46.68
N LEU A 32 -20.25 -29.79 -46.70
CA LEU A 32 -20.08 -28.99 -47.92
C LEU A 32 -18.66 -28.42 -47.94
N ALA A 33 -17.92 -28.77 -48.99
CA ALA A 33 -16.53 -28.40 -49.19
C ALA A 33 -16.42 -26.91 -49.59
N GLY A 34 -15.94 -26.08 -48.66
CA GLY A 34 -15.49 -24.71 -48.91
C GLY A 34 -13.98 -24.61 -48.70
N ARG A 35 -13.27 -23.99 -49.66
CA ARG A 35 -11.82 -23.77 -49.66
C ARG A 35 -11.32 -23.22 -48.32
N ALA A 36 -10.38 -23.92 -47.71
CA ALA A 36 -9.74 -23.55 -46.45
C ALA A 36 -8.95 -22.24 -46.61
N ALA A 37 -9.28 -21.24 -45.78
CA ALA A 37 -8.36 -20.19 -45.41
C ALA A 37 -7.18 -20.81 -44.65
N PRO A 38 -5.97 -20.20 -44.67
CA PRO A 38 -4.85 -20.72 -43.89
C PRO A 38 -5.26 -20.78 -42.42
N ASP A 39 -5.30 -22.00 -41.91
CA ASP A 39 -5.64 -22.34 -40.54
C ASP A 39 -4.65 -21.63 -39.62
N ARG A 40 -5.07 -20.52 -39.02
CA ARG A 40 -4.37 -19.97 -37.87
C ARG A 40 -4.66 -20.99 -36.77
N GLY A 41 -3.72 -21.91 -36.56
CA GLY A 41 -3.82 -22.93 -35.53
C GLY A 41 -4.28 -22.33 -34.20
N PRO A 42 -5.01 -23.09 -33.36
CA PRO A 42 -5.70 -22.55 -32.20
C PRO A 42 -4.71 -21.75 -31.34
N VAL A 43 -4.94 -20.44 -31.23
CA VAL A 43 -4.26 -19.63 -30.22
C VAL A 43 -4.69 -20.23 -28.90
N ALA A 44 -3.74 -20.83 -28.17
CA ALA A 44 -4.02 -21.42 -26.87
C ALA A 44 -4.75 -20.37 -26.01
N ALA A 45 -5.95 -20.71 -25.53
CA ALA A 45 -6.71 -19.83 -24.68
C ALA A 45 -5.88 -19.50 -23.42
N PRO A 46 -5.90 -18.25 -22.93
CA PRO A 46 -5.21 -17.91 -21.69
C PRO A 46 -5.73 -18.80 -20.56
N ALA A 47 -4.82 -19.29 -19.73
CA ALA A 47 -5.21 -20.06 -18.55
C ALA A 47 -5.87 -19.11 -17.55
N LEU A 48 -7.00 -19.51 -16.99
CA LEU A 48 -7.76 -18.71 -16.04
C LEU A 48 -7.65 -19.34 -14.66
N LEU A 49 -7.17 -18.57 -13.68
CA LEU A 49 -7.24 -18.96 -12.28
C LEU A 49 -8.30 -18.11 -11.58
N VAL A 50 -9.12 -18.73 -10.74
CA VAL A 50 -10.17 -18.03 -9.97
C VAL A 50 -10.02 -18.38 -8.50
N GLY A 51 -10.06 -17.37 -7.65
CA GLY A 51 -9.77 -17.54 -6.23
C GLY A 51 -9.88 -16.24 -5.45
N ARG A 52 -9.46 -16.23 -4.19
CA ARG A 52 -9.35 -15.02 -3.36
C ARG A 52 -7.92 -14.50 -3.37
N LEU A 53 -7.78 -13.17 -3.32
CA LEU A 53 -6.47 -12.52 -3.32
C LEU A 53 -5.96 -12.32 -1.88
N GLU A 54 -4.91 -13.05 -1.51
CA GLU A 54 -4.07 -12.78 -0.32
C GLU A 54 -3.00 -11.75 -0.71
N LEU A 55 -2.95 -10.65 0.03
CA LEU A 55 -1.81 -9.73 0.01
C LEU A 55 -1.16 -9.69 1.40
N VAL A 56 0.16 -9.72 1.45
CA VAL A 56 0.96 -9.72 2.67
C VAL A 56 2.18 -8.83 2.50
N TRP A 57 2.45 -7.99 3.49
CA TRP A 57 3.60 -7.10 3.59
C TRP A 57 4.51 -7.55 4.73
N GLY A 58 5.81 -7.31 4.56
CA GLY A 58 6.82 -7.62 5.57
C GLY A 58 7.69 -6.42 5.87
N ASP A 59 7.78 -6.10 7.15
CA ASP A 59 8.33 -4.89 7.71
C ASP A 59 9.60 -5.17 8.52
N ALA A 60 10.71 -4.64 8.05
CA ALA A 60 12.02 -4.98 8.58
C ALA A 60 12.22 -4.45 10.01
N ASP A 61 12.90 -5.23 10.86
CA ASP A 61 13.33 -4.78 12.18
C ASP A 61 14.25 -3.54 12.00
N PRO A 62 13.92 -2.38 12.61
CA PRO A 62 14.74 -1.18 12.53
C PRO A 62 16.11 -1.33 13.22
N ALA A 63 16.33 -2.40 14.01
CA ALA A 63 17.58 -2.63 14.70
C ALA A 63 18.75 -2.85 13.69
N PRO A 64 19.99 -2.45 14.04
CA PRO A 64 21.14 -2.49 13.13
C PRO A 64 21.48 -3.85 12.51
N LYS A 65 20.98 -4.97 13.07
CA LYS A 65 21.20 -6.32 12.52
C LYS A 65 20.34 -6.62 11.28
N ALA A 66 19.27 -5.86 11.06
CA ALA A 66 18.37 -5.92 9.89
C ALA A 66 18.21 -4.57 9.18
N ALA A 67 18.84 -3.50 9.69
CA ALA A 67 18.84 -2.18 9.07
C ALA A 67 19.28 -2.23 7.60
N GLY A 68 18.42 -1.76 6.69
CA GLY A 68 18.63 -1.78 5.24
C GLY A 68 18.03 -2.97 4.50
N ALA A 69 17.32 -3.87 5.19
CA ALA A 69 16.54 -4.91 4.52
C ALA A 69 15.30 -4.30 3.85
N ALA A 70 15.18 -4.48 2.53
CA ALA A 70 14.04 -3.97 1.77
C ALA A 70 12.70 -4.52 2.28
N PRO A 71 11.62 -3.71 2.24
CA PRO A 71 10.26 -4.18 2.51
C PRO A 71 9.93 -5.38 1.63
N GLN A 72 9.00 -6.22 2.10
CA GLN A 72 8.53 -7.37 1.35
C GLN A 72 7.07 -7.19 0.99
N PHE A 73 6.71 -7.57 -0.24
CA PHE A 73 5.31 -7.62 -0.67
C PHE A 73 5.03 -8.92 -1.41
N ARG A 74 3.99 -9.64 -0.98
CA ARG A 74 3.59 -10.93 -1.55
C ARG A 74 2.14 -10.85 -1.99
N ALA A 75 1.89 -11.19 -3.25
CA ALA A 75 0.56 -11.39 -3.79
C ALA A 75 0.34 -12.88 -4.06
N THR A 76 -0.80 -13.43 -3.63
CA THR A 76 -1.11 -14.86 -3.80
C THR A 76 -2.60 -15.03 -4.12
N LEU A 77 -2.90 -15.83 -5.13
CA LEU A 77 -4.26 -16.29 -5.38
C LEU A 77 -4.50 -17.61 -4.64
N VAL A 78 -5.56 -17.68 -3.86
CA VAL A 78 -6.03 -18.92 -3.23
C VAL A 78 -7.25 -19.41 -3.99
N ASP A 79 -7.13 -20.50 -4.74
CA ASP A 79 -8.25 -21.04 -5.52
C ASP A 79 -9.31 -21.72 -4.63
N ASP A 80 -10.39 -22.18 -5.25
CA ASP A 80 -11.51 -22.81 -4.54
C ASP A 80 -11.16 -24.14 -3.89
N ALA A 81 -10.10 -24.82 -4.37
CA ALA A 81 -9.56 -26.01 -3.75
C ALA A 81 -8.61 -25.68 -2.57
N GLY A 82 -8.37 -24.39 -2.32
CA GLY A 82 -7.45 -23.91 -1.28
C GLY A 82 -5.98 -23.91 -1.72
N ALA A 83 -5.68 -24.23 -2.98
CA ALA A 83 -4.32 -24.19 -3.49
C ALA A 83 -3.86 -22.74 -3.71
N ARG A 84 -2.60 -22.49 -3.37
CA ARG A 84 -2.00 -21.15 -3.39
C ARG A 84 -1.09 -20.98 -4.59
N HIS A 85 -1.37 -19.97 -5.37
CA HIS A 85 -0.63 -19.60 -6.56
C HIS A 85 0.06 -18.26 -6.30
N ALA A 86 1.38 -18.28 -6.12
CA ALA A 86 2.15 -17.06 -5.96
C ALA A 86 2.05 -16.22 -7.25
N LEU A 87 1.74 -14.94 -7.11
CA LEU A 87 1.69 -13.98 -8.20
C LEU A 87 2.93 -13.09 -8.12
N ASP A 88 3.57 -12.85 -9.26
CA ASP A 88 4.62 -11.84 -9.37
C ASP A 88 4.03 -10.46 -9.01
N PRO A 89 4.48 -9.80 -7.93
CA PRO A 89 3.84 -8.58 -7.44
C PRO A 89 3.82 -7.44 -8.46
N ASP A 90 4.93 -7.27 -9.20
CA ASP A 90 5.06 -6.23 -10.22
C ASP A 90 4.09 -6.45 -11.38
N GLN A 91 3.94 -7.69 -11.85
CA GLN A 91 2.93 -8.02 -12.85
C GLN A 91 1.52 -7.87 -12.30
N ALA A 92 1.26 -8.30 -11.07
CA ALA A 92 -0.06 -8.19 -10.45
C ALA A 92 -0.52 -6.74 -10.28
N LEU A 93 0.38 -5.85 -9.83
CA LEU A 93 0.14 -4.40 -9.73
C LEU A 93 -0.23 -3.81 -11.09
N ARG A 94 0.53 -4.13 -12.14
CA ARG A 94 0.25 -3.67 -13.51
C ARG A 94 -1.06 -4.23 -14.07
N ALA A 95 -1.37 -5.50 -13.80
CA ALA A 95 -2.52 -6.21 -14.34
C ALA A 95 -3.85 -5.81 -13.67
N ALA A 96 -3.81 -5.36 -12.42
CA ALA A 96 -5.00 -4.95 -11.65
C ALA A 96 -5.29 -3.44 -11.73
N GLY A 97 -4.28 -2.60 -11.97
CA GLY A 97 -4.38 -1.12 -11.92
C GLY A 97 -4.46 -0.56 -10.50
N ASP A 98 -5.28 -1.15 -9.62
CA ASP A 98 -5.26 -0.99 -8.16
C ASP A 98 -5.40 -2.39 -7.51
N LEU A 99 -4.28 -3.13 -7.44
CA LEU A 99 -4.25 -4.47 -6.85
C LEU A 99 -4.73 -4.47 -5.40
N HIS A 100 -4.35 -3.43 -4.67
CA HIS A 100 -4.71 -3.25 -3.28
C HIS A 100 -6.23 -3.15 -3.10
N ALA A 101 -7.01 -2.72 -4.11
CA ALA A 101 -8.46 -2.58 -4.00
C ALA A 101 -9.17 -3.95 -4.09
N LEU A 102 -8.41 -4.97 -4.48
CA LEU A 102 -8.82 -6.36 -4.56
C LEU A 102 -8.43 -7.17 -3.32
N PHE A 103 -7.87 -6.55 -2.28
CA PHE A 103 -7.48 -7.20 -1.03
C PHE A 103 -8.60 -8.08 -0.45
N GLY A 104 -8.33 -9.38 -0.29
CA GLY A 104 -9.28 -10.37 0.21
C GLY A 104 -10.48 -10.67 -0.69
N LYS A 105 -10.62 -9.95 -1.82
CA LYS A 105 -11.71 -10.13 -2.77
C LYS A 105 -11.46 -11.37 -3.62
N ARG A 106 -12.56 -11.92 -4.14
CA ARG A 106 -12.51 -12.96 -5.16
C ARG A 106 -12.16 -12.33 -6.50
N VAL A 107 -11.19 -12.91 -7.21
CA VAL A 107 -10.66 -12.41 -8.48
C VAL A 107 -10.48 -13.53 -9.50
N ALA A 108 -10.46 -13.16 -10.77
CA ALA A 108 -9.99 -13.96 -11.89
C ALA A 108 -8.64 -13.40 -12.34
N VAL A 109 -7.67 -14.28 -12.50
CA VAL A 109 -6.32 -14.00 -13.00
C VAL A 109 -6.17 -14.65 -14.36
N SER A 110 -6.01 -13.83 -15.40
CA SER A 110 -5.74 -14.29 -16.76
C SER A 110 -4.24 -14.44 -16.96
N LEU A 111 -3.80 -15.63 -17.38
CA LEU A 111 -2.42 -15.97 -17.64
C LEU A 111 -2.19 -16.18 -19.15
N ALA A 112 -1.37 -15.32 -19.76
CA ALA A 112 -0.90 -15.53 -21.12
C ALA A 112 0.30 -16.50 -21.14
N PRO A 113 0.43 -17.29 -22.23
CA PRO A 113 1.69 -17.95 -22.53
C PRO A 113 2.81 -16.92 -22.63
N ALA A 114 3.90 -17.12 -21.88
CA ALA A 114 5.08 -16.29 -22.04
C ALA A 114 5.69 -16.50 -23.43
N ALA A 115 6.12 -15.41 -24.08
CA ALA A 115 6.82 -15.50 -25.35
C ALA A 115 8.13 -16.28 -25.16
N ALA A 116 8.17 -17.52 -25.68
CA ALA A 116 9.30 -18.42 -25.47
C ALA A 116 10.61 -17.80 -26.00
N LYS A 117 11.50 -17.42 -25.09
CA LYS A 117 12.93 -17.24 -25.38
C LYS A 117 13.70 -18.21 -24.49
N ARG A 118 14.31 -19.22 -25.13
CA ARG A 118 15.23 -20.25 -24.58
C ARG A 118 15.19 -20.40 -23.06
N GLY A 119 14.13 -21.02 -22.57
CA GLY A 119 13.88 -21.31 -21.15
C GLY A 119 12.38 -21.46 -20.89
N ALA A 120 11.99 -22.22 -19.86
CA ALA A 120 10.62 -22.25 -19.37
C ALA A 120 10.29 -20.90 -18.73
N ALA A 121 9.73 -19.98 -19.51
CA ALA A 121 9.30 -18.68 -18.99
C ALA A 121 7.99 -18.84 -18.20
N ALA A 122 7.94 -18.30 -16.99
CA ALA A 122 6.71 -18.26 -16.19
C ALA A 122 5.61 -17.50 -16.96
N PRO A 123 4.35 -17.96 -16.89
CA PRO A 123 3.24 -17.30 -17.58
C PRO A 123 3.11 -15.83 -17.17
N VAL A 124 2.68 -14.99 -18.12
CA VAL A 124 2.51 -13.55 -17.89
C VAL A 124 1.12 -13.28 -17.34
N ILE A 125 1.03 -12.48 -16.27
CA ILE A 125 -0.26 -12.03 -15.75
C ILE A 125 -0.77 -10.88 -16.63
N ASP A 126 -1.84 -11.12 -17.38
CA ASP A 126 -2.40 -10.13 -18.30
C ASP A 126 -3.41 -9.21 -17.62
N ALA A 127 -4.27 -9.78 -16.78
CA ALA A 127 -5.36 -9.08 -16.12
C ALA A 127 -5.71 -9.75 -14.80
N ILE A 128 -6.04 -8.94 -13.81
CA ILE A 128 -6.66 -9.37 -12.56
C ILE A 128 -7.94 -8.57 -12.40
N VAL A 129 -9.08 -9.25 -12.35
CA VAL A 129 -10.41 -8.62 -12.23
C VAL A 129 -11.20 -9.24 -11.09
N PRO A 130 -12.03 -8.48 -10.36
CA PRO A 130 -12.92 -9.05 -9.35
C PRO A 130 -13.94 -10.00 -10.00
N VAL A 131 -14.21 -11.13 -9.34
CA VAL A 131 -15.22 -12.12 -9.76
C VAL A 131 -16.32 -12.10 -8.70
N GLY A 132 -17.34 -11.30 -8.95
CA GLY A 132 -18.44 -11.07 -8.02
C GLY A 132 -19.21 -9.76 -8.24
N ASP A 133 -19.44 -9.41 -9.51
CA ASP A 133 -20.49 -8.52 -10.05
C ASP A 133 -20.16 -8.31 -11.55
N LEU A 134 -20.73 -9.13 -12.45
CA LEU A 134 -20.66 -8.90 -13.91
C LEU A 134 -21.59 -7.75 -14.35
N ALA A 135 -21.56 -6.64 -13.61
CA ALA A 135 -22.02 -5.36 -14.13
C ALA A 135 -20.86 -4.74 -14.94
N PRO A 136 -21.14 -3.96 -16.00
CA PRO A 136 -20.10 -3.30 -16.77
C PRO A 136 -19.20 -2.52 -15.80
N ALA A 137 -17.89 -2.75 -15.90
CA ALA A 137 -16.85 -2.21 -15.04
C ALA A 137 -17.02 -0.70 -14.81
N LYS A 138 -17.75 -0.33 -13.76
CA LYS A 138 -17.43 0.87 -13.00
C LYS A 138 -16.12 0.57 -12.29
N ALA A 139 -15.22 1.55 -12.28
CA ALA A 139 -13.96 1.50 -11.55
C ALA A 139 -14.18 0.80 -10.21
N ALA A 140 -13.38 -0.23 -9.92
CA ALA A 140 -13.50 -1.03 -8.71
C ALA A 140 -13.69 -0.09 -7.52
N GLU A 141 -14.88 -0.11 -6.91
CA GLU A 141 -15.07 0.61 -5.64
C GLU A 141 -14.05 0.02 -4.66
N PHE A 142 -13.36 0.93 -3.96
CA PHE A 142 -12.48 0.66 -2.83
C PHE A 142 -13.14 -0.40 -1.91
N PRO A 143 -12.38 -1.20 -1.14
CA PRO A 143 -12.98 -2.22 -0.27
C PRO A 143 -14.18 -1.65 0.48
N SER A 144 -15.23 -2.45 0.63
CA SER A 144 -16.43 -2.09 1.38
C SER A 144 -16.00 -1.38 2.66
N LYS A 145 -16.41 -0.12 2.81
CA LYS A 145 -16.05 0.77 3.93
C LYS A 145 -15.84 -0.02 5.22
N ILE A 146 -14.63 0.01 5.77
CA ILE A 146 -14.34 -0.66 7.04
C ILE A 146 -14.98 0.17 8.14
N SER A 147 -16.00 -0.37 8.81
CA SER A 147 -16.75 0.36 9.83
C SER A 147 -17.43 -0.57 10.83
N GLY A 148 -17.90 0.00 11.93
CA GLY A 148 -18.54 -0.74 13.02
C GLY A 148 -17.52 -1.39 13.96
N THR A 149 -17.94 -2.45 14.63
CA THR A 149 -17.07 -3.18 15.54
C THR A 149 -16.22 -4.17 14.76
N THR A 150 -14.93 -3.93 14.71
CA THR A 150 -13.92 -4.81 14.11
C THR A 150 -13.26 -5.60 15.23
N VAL A 151 -13.71 -6.83 15.47
CA VAL A 151 -13.18 -7.69 16.55
C VAL A 151 -11.84 -8.30 16.14
N TRP A 152 -10.83 -8.19 16.99
CA TRP A 152 -9.53 -8.83 16.80
C TRP A 152 -9.23 -9.82 17.92
N VAL A 153 -8.58 -10.93 17.58
CA VAL A 153 -8.07 -11.88 18.57
C VAL A 153 -6.55 -11.88 18.54
N THR A 154 -5.92 -11.69 19.70
CA THR A 154 -4.47 -11.84 19.83
C THR A 154 -4.14 -13.25 20.31
N LEU A 155 -3.44 -14.01 19.48
CA LEU A 155 -2.97 -15.37 19.77
C LEU A 155 -1.49 -15.34 20.14
N MET A 156 -1.15 -15.80 21.33
CA MET A 156 0.24 -15.87 21.77
C MET A 156 0.77 -17.29 21.48
N CYS A 157 1.78 -17.38 20.62
CA CYS A 157 2.24 -18.65 20.04
C CYS A 157 3.74 -18.84 20.26
N LYS A 158 4.08 -19.87 21.02
CA LYS A 158 5.42 -20.14 21.55
C LYS A 158 6.09 -21.24 20.74
N PHE A 159 7.23 -20.97 20.13
CA PHE A 159 8.07 -22.02 19.54
C PHE A 159 8.49 -23.03 20.63
N SER A 160 8.49 -24.32 20.31
CA SER A 160 8.69 -25.37 21.33
C SER A 160 10.10 -25.39 21.95
N ASP A 161 11.08 -24.85 21.24
CA ASP A 161 12.49 -24.75 21.63
C ASP A 161 12.86 -23.42 22.31
N ILE A 162 11.95 -22.46 22.37
CA ILE A 162 12.18 -21.16 23.03
C ILE A 162 11.32 -21.08 24.29
N ALA A 163 11.96 -21.11 25.46
CA ALA A 163 11.26 -21.11 26.74
C ALA A 163 10.67 -19.75 27.14
N THR A 164 11.31 -18.65 26.73
CA THR A 164 10.95 -17.30 27.17
C THR A 164 9.60 -16.86 26.63
N GLU A 165 8.78 -16.28 27.50
CA GLU A 165 7.50 -15.65 27.18
C GLU A 165 7.63 -14.15 27.38
N GLN A 166 7.69 -13.39 26.28
CA GLN A 166 8.18 -12.01 26.30
C GLN A 166 7.25 -11.04 27.06
N LYS A 167 5.95 -11.32 27.02
CA LYS A 167 4.86 -10.54 27.63
C LYS A 167 3.77 -11.46 28.13
N THR A 168 3.00 -11.00 29.11
CA THR A 168 1.89 -11.75 29.71
C THR A 168 0.60 -11.59 28.89
N ARG A 169 -0.37 -12.50 29.05
CA ARG A 169 -1.71 -12.33 28.45
C ARG A 169 -2.34 -11.00 28.85
N ALA A 170 -2.20 -10.59 30.12
CA ALA A 170 -2.75 -9.34 30.64
C ALA A 170 -2.16 -8.09 29.92
N PHE A 171 -0.90 -8.14 29.50
CA PHE A 171 -0.29 -7.07 28.69
C PHE A 171 -1.05 -6.89 27.36
N PHE A 172 -1.24 -7.99 26.61
CA PHE A 172 -1.91 -7.98 25.32
C PHE A 172 -3.41 -7.69 25.44
N GLN A 173 -4.07 -8.26 26.44
CA GLN A 173 -5.47 -7.95 26.73
C GLN A 173 -5.66 -6.46 27.05
N GLY A 174 -4.75 -5.88 27.84
CA GLY A 174 -4.74 -4.46 28.15
C GLY A 174 -4.56 -3.56 26.92
N GLN A 175 -3.89 -4.04 25.86
CA GLN A 175 -3.73 -3.26 24.62
C GLN A 175 -5.05 -2.94 23.94
N TYR A 176 -6.11 -3.73 24.12
CA TYR A 176 -7.42 -3.48 23.48
C TYR A 176 -8.27 -2.39 24.15
N GLY A 177 -7.82 -1.82 25.26
CA GLY A 177 -8.56 -0.78 25.97
C GLY A 177 -8.70 0.54 25.19
N THR A 178 -9.42 1.49 25.79
CA THR A 178 -9.76 2.79 25.19
C THR A 178 -9.03 3.99 25.81
N ALA A 179 -8.04 3.75 26.68
CA ALA A 179 -7.14 4.78 27.16
C ALA A 179 -6.11 5.15 26.09
N VAL A 180 -5.56 6.36 26.18
CA VAL A 180 -4.51 6.83 25.26
C VAL A 180 -3.33 5.85 25.25
N GLY A 181 -2.87 5.49 24.05
CA GLY A 181 -1.81 4.51 23.87
C GLY A 181 -2.27 3.05 23.88
N GLN A 182 -3.58 2.80 23.78
CA GLN A 182 -4.16 1.47 23.55
C GLN A 182 -4.76 1.39 22.13
N LEU A 183 -4.83 0.18 21.57
CA LEU A 183 -5.36 -0.10 20.24
C LEU A 183 -6.80 0.40 20.09
N GLY A 184 -7.65 0.17 21.09
CA GLY A 184 -9.06 0.59 21.04
C GLY A 184 -9.20 2.10 20.94
N ASN A 185 -8.34 2.86 21.64
CA ASN A 185 -8.29 4.31 21.53
C ASN A 185 -7.75 4.79 20.17
N TYR A 186 -6.60 4.25 19.76
CA TYR A 186 -5.94 4.65 18.52
C TYR A 186 -6.85 4.42 17.29
N TRP A 187 -7.42 3.22 17.16
CA TRP A 187 -8.26 2.88 16.00
C TRP A 187 -9.58 3.64 15.99
N GLN A 188 -10.15 4.01 17.14
CA GLN A 188 -11.30 4.92 17.20
C GLN A 188 -10.91 6.33 16.76
N GLU A 189 -9.79 6.87 17.27
CA GLU A 189 -9.34 8.23 16.95
C GLU A 189 -8.99 8.37 15.46
N VAL A 190 -8.13 7.48 14.95
CA VAL A 190 -7.63 7.52 13.57
C VAL A 190 -8.71 7.19 12.54
N SER A 191 -9.82 6.57 12.95
CA SER A 191 -10.94 6.29 12.05
C SER A 191 -12.06 7.31 12.11
N TYR A 192 -11.96 8.37 12.93
CA TYR A 192 -13.09 9.27 13.23
C TYR A 192 -14.31 8.52 13.80
N ASN A 193 -14.06 7.61 14.75
CA ASN A 193 -15.06 6.72 15.36
C ASN A 193 -15.80 5.83 14.35
N GLN A 194 -15.25 5.62 13.15
CA GLN A 194 -15.87 4.71 12.18
C GLN A 194 -15.67 3.25 12.57
N VAL A 195 -14.60 2.92 13.31
CA VAL A 195 -14.39 1.60 13.90
C VAL A 195 -14.16 1.66 15.40
N ASN A 196 -14.48 0.56 16.08
CA ASN A 196 -14.02 0.27 17.44
C ASN A 196 -13.60 -1.21 17.53
N LEU A 197 -12.84 -1.54 18.57
CA LEU A 197 -12.33 -2.89 18.80
C LEU A 197 -13.08 -3.64 19.92
N ALA A 198 -14.32 -3.24 20.24
CA ALA A 198 -15.08 -3.87 21.32
C ALA A 198 -15.24 -5.38 21.06
N GLY A 199 -15.08 -6.19 22.11
CA GLY A 199 -15.10 -7.65 22.01
C GLY A 199 -13.79 -8.29 21.54
N SER A 200 -12.75 -7.51 21.26
CA SER A 200 -11.40 -8.04 21.05
C SER A 200 -10.79 -8.53 22.35
N ASP A 201 -10.01 -9.61 22.29
CA ASP A 201 -9.34 -10.19 23.46
C ASP A 201 -8.01 -10.85 23.08
N ALA A 202 -7.21 -11.20 24.09
CA ALA A 202 -5.96 -11.93 23.95
C ALA A 202 -6.04 -13.31 24.64
N TYR A 203 -5.38 -14.29 24.02
CA TYR A 203 -5.34 -15.68 24.45
C TYR A 203 -3.89 -16.06 24.79
N GLY A 204 -3.70 -16.79 25.89
CA GLY A 204 -2.38 -17.01 26.53
C GLY A 204 -1.37 -17.75 25.66
N TRP A 205 -0.16 -17.99 26.17
CA TRP A 205 0.84 -18.72 25.38
C TRP A 205 0.43 -20.17 25.14
N ALA A 206 0.28 -20.55 23.87
CA ALA A 206 0.17 -21.93 23.44
C ALA A 206 1.48 -22.37 22.79
N THR A 207 1.97 -23.55 23.16
CA THR A 207 3.20 -24.12 22.56
C THR A 207 2.88 -24.70 21.19
N LEU A 208 3.54 -24.17 20.17
CA LEU A 208 3.52 -24.71 18.81
C LEU A 208 4.14 -26.12 18.79
N PRO A 209 3.68 -27.01 17.90
CA PRO A 209 4.11 -28.41 17.88
C PRO A 209 5.57 -28.62 17.44
N GLN A 210 6.20 -27.59 16.86
CA GLN A 210 7.52 -27.67 16.25
C GLN A 210 8.46 -26.58 16.78
N PRO A 211 9.78 -26.80 16.72
CA PRO A 211 10.78 -25.78 17.03
C PRO A 211 10.76 -24.64 16.01
N ARG A 212 11.44 -23.52 16.33
CA ARG A 212 11.49 -22.33 15.47
C ARG A 212 12.01 -22.64 14.06
N ASP A 213 13.04 -23.47 13.93
CA ASP A 213 13.68 -23.79 12.63
C ASP A 213 12.79 -24.55 11.64
N TYR A 214 11.69 -25.16 12.11
CA TYR A 214 10.65 -25.73 11.25
C TYR A 214 9.84 -24.65 10.52
N TYR A 215 9.58 -23.53 11.19
CA TYR A 215 8.82 -22.39 10.67
C TYR A 215 9.69 -21.34 10.01
N VAL A 216 10.91 -21.15 10.51
CA VAL A 216 11.89 -20.20 10.00
C VAL A 216 13.03 -21.00 9.40
N THR A 217 12.97 -21.17 8.09
CA THR A 217 13.99 -21.88 7.32
C THR A 217 15.06 -20.91 6.81
N LYS A 218 16.08 -21.43 6.12
CA LYS A 218 17.05 -20.61 5.39
C LYS A 218 16.67 -20.53 3.91
N ASP A 219 16.74 -19.34 3.33
CA ASP A 219 16.62 -19.16 1.89
C ASP A 219 17.92 -19.58 1.15
N ALA A 220 17.92 -19.44 -0.18
CA ALA A 220 19.07 -19.81 -1.02
C ALA A 220 20.35 -19.03 -0.70
N ASN A 221 20.23 -17.88 -0.03
CA ASN A 221 21.34 -17.02 0.38
C ASN A 221 21.70 -17.21 1.86
N GLY A 222 21.06 -18.16 2.56
CA GLY A 222 21.28 -18.42 3.98
C GLY A 222 20.61 -17.41 4.92
N LYS A 223 19.72 -16.54 4.43
CA LYS A 223 18.92 -15.63 5.26
C LYS A 223 17.74 -16.38 5.85
N ASP A 224 17.33 -16.01 7.07
CA ASP A 224 16.09 -16.54 7.66
C ASP A 224 14.89 -16.21 6.74
N LYS A 225 13.95 -17.15 6.67
CA LYS A 225 12.72 -17.04 5.88
C LYS A 225 11.58 -17.72 6.62
N ALA A 226 10.61 -16.92 7.05
CA ALA A 226 9.44 -17.37 7.75
C ALA A 226 8.40 -17.98 6.79
N ASP A 227 7.93 -19.18 7.12
CA ASP A 227 6.75 -19.79 6.54
C ASP A 227 5.51 -19.33 7.30
N LEU A 228 4.97 -18.19 6.84
CA LEU A 228 3.78 -17.56 7.41
C LEU A 228 2.56 -18.50 7.40
N GLY A 229 2.52 -19.45 6.46
CA GLY A 229 1.45 -20.41 6.34
C GLY A 229 1.46 -21.42 7.47
N LYS A 230 2.62 -22.04 7.74
CA LYS A 230 2.79 -22.96 8.88
C LYS A 230 2.58 -22.23 10.20
N LEU A 231 3.14 -21.03 10.35
CA LEU A 231 2.97 -20.21 11.54
C LEU A 231 1.48 -19.93 11.82
N PHE A 232 0.71 -19.55 10.79
CA PHE A 232 -0.72 -19.30 10.93
C PHE A 232 -1.49 -20.56 11.30
N THR A 233 -1.30 -21.64 10.53
CA THR A 233 -2.03 -22.89 10.73
C THR A 233 -1.83 -23.44 12.13
N ASP A 234 -0.58 -23.56 12.58
CA ASP A 234 -0.29 -24.20 13.86
C ASP A 234 -0.63 -23.28 15.04
N CYS A 235 -0.49 -21.96 14.89
CA CYS A 235 -0.90 -21.01 15.93
C CYS A 235 -2.41 -20.97 16.12
N VAL A 236 -3.18 -20.93 15.02
CA VAL A 236 -4.65 -20.99 15.09
C VAL A 236 -5.11 -22.34 15.66
N ALA A 237 -4.56 -23.45 15.18
CA ALA A 237 -4.90 -24.79 15.69
C ALA A 237 -4.62 -24.96 17.19
N ALA A 238 -3.54 -24.34 17.69
CA ALA A 238 -3.21 -24.37 19.11
C ALA A 238 -4.19 -23.59 20.00
N HIS A 239 -5.00 -22.70 19.41
CA HIS A 239 -5.98 -21.83 20.09
C HIS A 239 -7.44 -22.17 19.76
N ASP A 240 -7.68 -23.08 18.83
CA ASP A 240 -9.01 -23.40 18.26
C ASP A 240 -10.04 -23.80 19.33
N ALA A 241 -9.60 -24.50 20.39
CA ALA A 241 -10.49 -24.90 21.48
C ALA A 241 -10.95 -23.74 22.37
N ASP A 242 -10.18 -22.64 22.43
CA ASP A 242 -10.40 -21.50 23.34
C ASP A 242 -10.97 -20.27 22.60
N VAL A 243 -10.86 -20.23 21.28
CA VAL A 243 -11.21 -19.06 20.45
C VAL A 243 -12.32 -19.42 19.48
N ASN A 244 -13.43 -18.69 19.54
CA ASN A 244 -14.45 -18.72 18.50
C ASN A 244 -14.13 -17.65 17.45
N PHE A 245 -13.51 -18.04 16.35
CA PHE A 245 -13.22 -17.19 15.20
C PHE A 245 -14.47 -16.76 14.45
N ALA A 246 -15.59 -17.49 14.54
CA ALA A 246 -16.85 -17.16 13.89
C ALA A 246 -17.68 -16.06 14.58
N VAL A 247 -17.22 -15.51 15.71
CA VAL A 247 -17.88 -14.39 16.40
C VAL A 247 -18.20 -13.26 15.41
N ASN A 248 -19.44 -12.75 15.45
CA ASN A 248 -19.96 -11.70 14.57
C ASN A 248 -19.87 -12.03 13.06
N GLY A 249 -19.99 -13.30 12.68
CA GLY A 249 -19.84 -13.74 11.29
C GLY A 249 -18.39 -13.87 10.84
N GLY A 250 -17.47 -13.94 11.81
CA GLY A 250 -16.04 -13.99 11.63
C GLY A 250 -15.37 -12.74 12.19
N VAL A 251 -14.48 -12.90 13.18
CA VAL A 251 -13.61 -11.82 13.69
C VAL A 251 -12.93 -11.07 12.53
N GLN A 252 -12.69 -9.77 12.70
CA GLN A 252 -11.99 -8.96 11.68
C GLN A 252 -10.59 -9.53 11.43
N GLY A 253 -9.83 -9.79 12.50
CA GLY A 253 -8.46 -10.25 12.34
C GLY A 253 -7.85 -11.03 13.49
N VAL A 254 -6.75 -11.69 13.17
CA VAL A 254 -5.95 -12.56 14.03
C VAL A 254 -4.55 -11.96 14.14
N ASN A 255 -4.21 -11.46 15.32
CA ASN A 255 -2.87 -10.98 15.63
C ASN A 255 -2.07 -12.10 16.28
N MET A 256 -1.01 -12.58 15.65
CA MET A 256 -0.17 -13.64 16.23
C MET A 256 1.11 -13.03 16.82
N MET A 257 1.39 -13.38 18.07
CA MET A 257 2.57 -12.93 18.81
C MET A 257 3.51 -14.12 18.99
N PHE A 258 4.71 -14.05 18.42
CA PHE A 258 5.70 -15.12 18.50
C PHE A 258 6.77 -14.80 19.54
N ASN A 259 7.21 -15.80 20.29
CA ASN A 259 8.15 -15.59 21.39
C ASN A 259 9.63 -15.49 20.96
N GLY A 260 9.90 -15.63 19.66
CA GLY A 260 11.20 -15.46 19.03
C GLY A 260 11.09 -14.65 17.75
N ASP A 261 12.25 -14.23 17.22
CA ASP A 261 12.33 -13.58 15.92
C ASP A 261 11.77 -14.48 14.81
N LEU A 262 11.20 -13.89 13.76
CA LEU A 262 10.75 -14.61 12.57
C LEU A 262 11.90 -14.67 11.58
N ASP A 263 11.96 -13.73 10.65
CA ASP A 263 13.00 -13.63 9.62
C ASP A 263 13.60 -12.23 9.52
N GLY A 264 13.61 -11.51 10.65
CA GLY A 264 13.96 -10.10 10.71
C GLY A 264 12.84 -9.16 10.24
N TYR A 265 11.63 -9.70 10.05
CA TYR A 265 10.43 -8.94 9.68
C TYR A 265 9.27 -9.21 10.65
N ALA A 266 8.45 -8.18 10.86
CA ALA A 266 7.04 -8.34 11.21
C ALA A 266 6.26 -8.46 9.91
N TRP A 267 5.11 -9.12 9.94
CA TRP A 267 4.29 -9.29 8.75
C TRP A 267 2.84 -8.96 9.02
N GLY A 268 2.16 -8.41 8.01
CA GLY A 268 0.78 -7.99 8.08
C GLY A 268 0.07 -8.16 6.75
N GLY A 269 -1.25 -8.30 6.77
CA GLY A 269 -2.04 -8.47 5.55
C GLY A 269 -3.17 -9.45 5.74
N SER A 270 -3.26 -10.46 4.87
CA SER A 270 -4.36 -11.42 4.88
C SER A 270 -3.90 -12.86 4.78
N ARG A 271 -4.72 -13.75 5.35
CA ARG A 271 -4.62 -15.19 5.18
C ARG A 271 -6.01 -15.78 4.95
N CYS A 272 -6.24 -16.39 3.80
CA CYS A 272 -7.47 -17.08 3.47
C CYS A 272 -7.48 -18.48 4.07
N ALA A 273 -8.47 -18.74 4.90
CA ALA A 273 -8.66 -20.00 5.59
C ALA A 273 -10.13 -20.18 5.96
N THR A 274 -10.52 -21.43 6.20
CA THR A 274 -11.80 -21.74 6.83
C THR A 274 -11.56 -21.96 8.31
N LEU A 275 -12.04 -21.04 9.15
CA LEU A 275 -12.00 -21.15 10.62
C LEU A 275 -13.43 -21.15 11.13
N ASP A 276 -13.78 -22.10 12.00
CA ASP A 276 -15.15 -22.25 12.55
C ASP A 276 -16.26 -22.22 11.49
N GLY A 277 -16.01 -22.85 10.35
CA GLY A 277 -16.95 -22.89 9.22
C GLY A 277 -17.03 -21.60 8.39
N VAL A 278 -16.30 -20.54 8.74
CA VAL A 278 -16.24 -19.28 7.98
C VAL A 278 -15.04 -19.29 7.04
N ASN A 279 -15.30 -19.33 5.73
CA ASN A 279 -14.26 -19.26 4.69
C ASN A 279 -14.08 -17.84 4.16
N LYS A 280 -13.04 -17.15 4.60
CA LYS A 280 -12.67 -15.81 4.14
C LYS A 280 -11.16 -15.58 4.23
N CYS A 281 -10.72 -14.43 3.74
CA CYS A 281 -9.38 -13.91 3.98
C CYS A 281 -9.40 -13.08 5.26
N TRP A 282 -8.81 -13.63 6.31
CA TRP A 282 -8.73 -13.04 7.63
C TRP A 282 -7.62 -11.99 7.64
N SER A 283 -7.88 -10.79 8.18
CA SER A 283 -6.82 -9.85 8.51
C SER A 283 -5.85 -10.55 9.46
N THR A 284 -4.57 -10.57 9.13
CA THR A 284 -3.60 -11.44 9.83
C THR A 284 -2.30 -10.69 10.04
N THR A 285 -1.72 -10.80 11.23
CA THR A 285 -0.39 -10.27 11.54
C THR A 285 0.49 -11.34 12.20
N TRP A 286 1.78 -11.34 11.89
CA TRP A 286 2.80 -12.20 12.47
C TRP A 286 3.87 -11.32 13.12
N ASN A 287 3.84 -11.22 14.44
CA ASN A 287 4.62 -10.23 15.18
C ASN A 287 5.73 -10.91 15.99
N PRO A 288 7.01 -10.64 15.67
CA PRO A 288 8.13 -10.96 16.55
C PRO A 288 8.19 -10.02 17.77
N PRO A 289 9.03 -10.31 18.78
CA PRO A 289 9.10 -9.55 20.03
C PRO A 289 9.36 -8.05 19.90
N TRP A 290 10.17 -7.63 18.95
CA TRP A 290 10.48 -6.22 18.73
C TRP A 290 9.25 -5.43 18.23
N SER A 291 8.36 -6.09 17.47
CA SER A 291 7.16 -5.46 16.91
C SER A 291 6.12 -5.24 18.00
N PHE A 292 5.68 -6.29 18.70
CA PHE A 292 4.61 -6.15 19.70
C PHE A 292 5.05 -5.52 21.03
N GLY A 293 6.35 -5.34 21.24
CA GLY A 293 6.90 -4.50 22.32
C GLY A 293 6.58 -3.01 22.13
N ASN A 294 6.14 -2.61 20.93
CA ASN A 294 5.82 -1.25 20.53
C ASN A 294 4.42 -1.21 19.90
N LEU A 295 3.61 -0.20 20.20
CA LEU A 295 2.28 -0.09 19.61
C LEU A 295 2.34 0.32 18.13
N ALA A 296 3.34 1.12 17.74
CA ALA A 296 3.45 1.65 16.38
C ALA A 296 3.62 0.54 15.31
N PRO A 297 4.58 -0.40 15.42
CA PRO A 297 4.69 -1.52 14.48
C PRO A 297 3.47 -2.42 14.50
N LEU A 298 2.91 -2.74 15.68
CA LEU A 298 1.68 -3.55 15.74
C LEU A 298 0.51 -2.86 15.00
N CYS A 299 0.35 -1.56 15.16
CA CYS A 299 -0.65 -0.79 14.40
C CYS A 299 -0.34 -0.72 12.90
N HIS A 300 0.94 -0.72 12.52
CA HIS A 300 1.38 -0.82 11.12
C HIS A 300 0.91 -2.14 10.51
N GLU A 301 1.19 -3.27 11.16
CA GLU A 301 0.76 -4.60 10.69
C GLU A 301 -0.76 -4.74 10.65
N MET A 302 -1.46 -4.18 11.65
CA MET A 302 -2.92 -4.12 11.63
C MET A 302 -3.45 -3.26 10.48
N GLY A 303 -2.73 -2.19 10.09
CA GLY A 303 -3.01 -1.39 8.90
C GLY A 303 -2.97 -2.22 7.62
N HIS A 304 -1.93 -3.05 7.45
CA HIS A 304 -1.88 -4.07 6.40
C HIS A 304 -3.04 -5.06 6.49
N GLY A 305 -3.41 -5.45 7.72
CA GLY A 305 -4.60 -6.26 7.98
C GLY A 305 -5.91 -5.65 7.46
N TYR A 306 -6.03 -4.32 7.48
CA TYR A 306 -7.14 -3.60 6.86
C TYR A 306 -6.98 -3.38 5.34
N GLY A 307 -5.90 -3.89 4.74
CA GLY A 307 -5.62 -3.79 3.31
C GLY A 307 -4.91 -2.49 2.89
N LEU A 308 -4.26 -1.79 3.84
CA LEU A 308 -3.43 -0.64 3.51
C LEU A 308 -2.05 -1.10 3.01
N PRO A 309 -1.57 -0.61 1.86
CA PRO A 309 -0.18 -0.76 1.47
C PRO A 309 0.72 0.19 2.27
N HIS A 310 2.04 0.02 2.12
CA HIS A 310 3.01 1.01 2.57
C HIS A 310 2.76 2.39 1.93
N ALA A 311 3.11 3.44 2.68
CA ALA A 311 3.32 4.79 2.16
C ALA A 311 4.82 5.02 1.98
N ASN A 312 5.21 6.07 1.25
CA ASN A 312 6.63 6.35 0.99
C ASN A 312 6.89 7.87 0.93
N ASN A 313 8.13 8.26 0.68
CA ASN A 313 8.62 9.58 0.33
C ASN A 313 8.95 9.67 -1.17
N SER A 314 9.35 10.86 -1.64
CA SER A 314 9.56 11.19 -3.05
C SER A 314 11.03 11.18 -3.50
N ASP A 315 11.93 10.67 -2.68
CA ASP A 315 13.37 10.55 -2.93
C ASP A 315 13.75 9.41 -3.91
N ALA A 316 12.78 8.59 -4.29
CA ALA A 316 12.86 7.58 -5.35
C ALA A 316 13.87 6.46 -5.07
N ASP A 317 14.13 6.18 -3.79
CA ASP A 317 14.82 4.97 -3.38
C ASP A 317 13.83 3.80 -3.22
N SER A 318 14.27 2.71 -2.56
CA SER A 318 13.44 1.54 -2.29
C SER A 318 13.06 1.38 -0.81
N ASP A 319 13.33 2.38 0.02
CA ASP A 319 13.06 2.38 1.46
C ASP A 319 11.76 3.13 1.76
N PRO A 320 10.64 2.42 2.03
CA PRO A 320 9.39 3.06 2.35
C PRO A 320 9.34 3.61 3.77
N TYR A 321 10.38 3.47 4.61
CA TYR A 321 10.35 3.77 6.04
C TYR A 321 10.84 5.18 6.39
N ASP A 322 10.59 6.14 5.50
CA ASP A 322 11.20 7.47 5.56
C ASP A 322 10.19 8.64 5.42
N ASN A 323 8.89 8.35 5.44
CA ASN A 323 7.82 9.33 5.56
C ASN A 323 7.25 9.33 7.00
N PRO A 324 7.78 10.18 7.91
CA PRO A 324 7.37 10.23 9.31
C PRO A 324 6.02 10.92 9.56
N TRP A 325 5.22 11.17 8.52
CA TRP A 325 3.82 11.61 8.65
C TRP A 325 2.81 10.47 8.59
N ASP A 326 3.21 9.26 8.18
CA ASP A 326 2.30 8.13 8.05
C ASP A 326 2.87 6.91 8.77
N VAL A 327 2.08 6.27 9.64
CA VAL A 327 2.52 5.04 10.31
C VAL A 327 2.72 3.91 9.32
N MET A 328 2.03 3.90 8.16
CA MET A 328 2.26 2.94 7.07
C MET A 328 3.58 3.16 6.31
N SER A 329 4.38 4.12 6.75
CA SER A 329 5.76 4.32 6.31
C SER A 329 6.66 4.22 7.52
N ASP A 330 6.86 5.30 8.27
CA ASP A 330 7.82 5.33 9.37
C ASP A 330 7.11 5.30 10.73
N ALA A 331 7.29 4.19 11.47
CA ALA A 331 6.72 3.99 12.80
C ALA A 331 7.52 4.67 13.93
N TRP A 332 8.73 5.17 13.69
CA TRP A 332 9.74 5.44 14.71
C TRP A 332 10.12 6.91 14.85
N ASN A 333 10.42 7.59 13.74
CA ASN A 333 10.84 8.99 13.85
C ASN A 333 9.65 9.86 14.22
N ASN A 334 9.91 10.91 15.01
CA ASN A 334 8.87 11.86 15.42
C ASN A 334 7.69 11.22 16.16
N ALA A 335 7.87 10.02 16.72
CA ALA A 335 6.83 9.26 17.39
C ALA A 335 6.77 9.54 18.90
N VAL A 336 5.58 9.34 19.48
CA VAL A 336 5.31 9.56 20.90
C VAL A 336 5.67 8.30 21.70
N PRO A 337 6.52 8.40 22.74
CA PRO A 337 6.86 7.26 23.58
C PRO A 337 5.78 7.01 24.63
N ASN A 338 5.64 5.76 25.03
CA ASN A 338 4.74 5.31 26.08
C ASN A 338 5.49 4.30 26.97
N ALA A 339 5.34 4.44 28.28
CA ALA A 339 6.06 3.61 29.25
C ALA A 339 5.62 2.14 29.24
N THR A 340 4.37 1.86 28.84
CA THR A 340 3.80 0.51 28.84
C THR A 340 3.93 -0.14 27.47
N TYR A 341 3.56 0.57 26.41
CA TYR A 341 3.42 0.03 25.06
C TYR A 341 4.48 0.56 24.07
N GLY A 342 5.61 1.05 24.57
CA GLY A 342 6.74 1.47 23.75
C GLY A 342 6.40 2.67 22.86
N THR A 343 6.78 2.63 21.60
CA THR A 343 6.46 3.72 20.64
C THR A 343 4.98 3.68 20.25
N LEU A 344 4.28 4.81 20.33
CA LEU A 344 2.90 4.96 19.86
C LEU A 344 2.85 5.30 18.37
N PRO A 345 1.84 4.78 17.64
CA PRO A 345 1.66 5.11 16.22
C PRO A 345 1.32 6.59 16.05
N LYS A 346 1.85 7.19 14.99
CA LYS A 346 1.25 8.40 14.40
C LYS A 346 0.01 8.02 13.60
N HIS A 347 -0.78 9.00 13.15
CA HIS A 347 -1.95 8.71 12.32
C HIS A 347 -1.53 8.28 10.91
N ILE A 348 -2.38 7.48 10.26
CA ILE A 348 -2.34 7.25 8.81
C ILE A 348 -2.77 8.51 8.04
N GLY A 349 -2.22 8.70 6.83
CA GLY A 349 -2.53 9.82 5.95
C GLY A 349 -3.94 9.77 5.35
N GLN A 350 -4.37 10.88 4.72
CA GLN A 350 -5.71 11.01 4.16
C GLN A 350 -5.97 10.07 2.98
N TYR A 351 -4.93 9.67 2.23
CA TYR A 351 -5.05 8.62 1.22
C TYR A 351 -5.57 7.30 1.85
N SER A 352 -4.89 6.83 2.90
CA SER A 352 -5.21 5.59 3.61
C SER A 352 -6.57 5.67 4.31
N ARG A 353 -6.90 6.80 4.96
CA ARG A 353 -8.24 7.03 5.54
C ARG A 353 -9.34 6.96 4.48
N ASN A 354 -9.14 7.60 3.32
CA ASN A 354 -10.12 7.58 2.24
C ASN A 354 -10.27 6.17 1.65
N ARG A 355 -9.16 5.42 1.54
CA ARG A 355 -9.14 4.02 1.08
C ARG A 355 -9.96 3.09 1.98
N LEU A 356 -10.00 3.34 3.28
CA LEU A 356 -10.83 2.61 4.25
C LEU A 356 -12.27 3.14 4.36
N GLY A 357 -12.60 4.22 3.64
CA GLY A 357 -13.92 4.84 3.67
C GLY A 357 -14.18 5.70 4.92
N TRP A 358 -13.14 6.20 5.57
CA TRP A 358 -13.24 6.99 6.81
C TRP A 358 -13.37 8.50 6.57
N VAL A 359 -13.00 8.98 5.38
CA VAL A 359 -13.20 10.37 4.99
C VAL A 359 -14.62 10.55 4.48
N ALA A 360 -15.44 11.29 5.23
CA ALA A 360 -16.81 11.59 4.80
C ALA A 360 -16.81 12.49 3.55
N ALA A 361 -17.77 12.29 2.64
CA ALA A 361 -17.84 13.05 1.38
C ALA A 361 -17.85 14.57 1.58
N ALA A 362 -18.53 15.07 2.62
CA ALA A 362 -18.56 16.51 2.96
C ALA A 362 -17.19 17.08 3.37
N ARG A 363 -16.27 16.23 3.85
CA ARG A 363 -14.91 16.62 4.29
C ARG A 363 -13.87 16.42 3.19
N LYS A 364 -14.31 16.00 1.99
CA LYS A 364 -13.47 15.78 0.82
C LYS A 364 -13.82 16.79 -0.28
N ARG A 365 -12.81 17.44 -0.85
CA ARG A 365 -12.97 18.30 -2.01
C ARG A 365 -12.08 17.81 -3.14
N THR A 366 -12.60 17.75 -4.37
CA THR A 366 -11.80 17.49 -5.56
C THR A 366 -11.68 18.76 -6.39
N ILE A 367 -10.47 19.10 -6.81
CA ILE A 367 -10.17 20.17 -7.77
C ILE A 367 -9.48 19.52 -8.96
N ASN A 368 -10.12 19.57 -10.13
CA ASN A 368 -9.55 18.97 -11.33
C ASN A 368 -8.59 19.93 -12.03
N ALA A 369 -7.58 19.38 -12.70
CA ALA A 369 -6.68 20.15 -13.56
C ALA A 369 -7.48 21.01 -14.55
N GLY A 370 -7.11 22.28 -14.69
CA GLY A 370 -7.82 23.25 -15.53
C GLY A 370 -9.01 23.97 -14.87
N SER A 371 -9.38 23.62 -13.64
CA SER A 371 -10.40 24.35 -12.87
C SER A 371 -9.97 25.78 -12.54
N GLY A 372 -10.94 26.65 -12.27
CA GLY A 372 -10.71 28.00 -11.75
C GLY A 372 -10.04 28.00 -10.37
N ALA A 373 -9.47 29.14 -9.98
CA ALA A 373 -8.85 29.29 -8.67
C ALA A 373 -9.87 29.02 -7.55
N THR A 374 -9.46 28.23 -6.55
CA THR A 374 -10.27 27.86 -5.39
C THR A 374 -9.47 28.15 -4.13
N SER A 375 -10.10 28.70 -3.10
CA SER A 375 -9.52 28.85 -1.76
C SER A 375 -10.50 28.31 -0.73
N LEU A 376 -10.00 27.60 0.28
CA LEU A 376 -10.80 26.97 1.33
C LEU A 376 -10.01 26.78 2.62
N ALA A 377 -10.71 26.67 3.74
CA ALA A 377 -10.13 26.19 5.00
C ALA A 377 -9.98 24.66 4.96
N LEU A 378 -8.77 24.18 5.22
CA LEU A 378 -8.39 22.78 5.32
C LEU A 378 -7.98 22.51 6.77
N ASP A 379 -8.82 21.78 7.50
CA ASP A 379 -8.54 21.40 8.88
C ASP A 379 -7.58 20.21 8.93
N ARG A 380 -6.82 20.11 10.02
CA ARG A 380 -5.90 18.99 10.27
C ARG A 380 -6.62 17.65 10.21
N ALA A 381 -5.93 16.64 9.67
CA ALA A 381 -6.46 15.31 9.48
C ALA A 381 -6.91 14.65 10.79
N SER A 382 -6.25 14.93 11.91
CA SER A 382 -6.58 14.38 13.23
C SER A 382 -7.79 15.01 13.93
N LEU A 383 -8.41 16.06 13.36
CA LEU A 383 -9.57 16.69 13.99
C LEU A 383 -10.84 15.84 13.76
N ALA A 384 -11.33 15.21 14.81
CA ALA A 384 -12.63 14.53 14.78
C ALA A 384 -13.78 15.54 14.70
N GLY A 385 -14.81 15.24 13.90
CA GLY A 385 -16.04 16.05 13.83
C GLY A 385 -15.90 17.40 13.12
N SER A 386 -14.80 17.64 12.39
CA SER A 386 -14.65 18.86 11.58
C SER A 386 -15.81 19.05 10.61
N SER A 387 -16.30 20.30 10.50
CA SER A 387 -17.26 20.72 9.48
C SER A 387 -16.57 21.22 8.20
N ASN A 388 -15.24 21.38 8.21
CA ASN A 388 -14.46 21.83 7.07
C ASN A 388 -13.94 20.64 6.25
N VAL A 389 -13.31 20.95 5.12
CA VAL A 389 -12.55 19.97 4.34
C VAL A 389 -11.35 19.51 5.17
N GLN A 390 -11.04 18.21 5.11
CA GLN A 390 -9.83 17.61 5.70
C GLN A 390 -8.98 16.88 4.67
N MET A 391 -9.55 16.60 3.50
CA MET A 391 -8.86 15.99 2.37
C MET A 391 -9.15 16.77 1.09
N LEU A 392 -8.12 17.29 0.46
CA LEU A 392 -8.20 17.89 -0.86
C LEU A 392 -7.55 16.97 -1.89
N VAL A 393 -8.28 16.63 -2.95
CA VAL A 393 -7.80 15.81 -4.06
C VAL A 393 -7.56 16.71 -5.27
N LEU A 394 -6.35 16.69 -5.81
CA LEU A 394 -6.00 17.35 -7.07
C LEU A 394 -6.02 16.31 -8.18
N GLY A 395 -7.12 16.27 -8.92
CA GLY A 395 -7.42 15.19 -9.87
C GLY A 395 -7.16 15.57 -11.33
N TYR A 396 -6.85 14.57 -12.15
CA TYR A 396 -6.80 14.74 -13.61
C TYR A 396 -8.07 14.13 -14.22
N PRO A 397 -8.81 14.86 -15.09
CA PRO A 397 -10.09 14.37 -15.63
C PRO A 397 -10.04 12.97 -16.25
N ASP A 398 -8.92 12.62 -16.89
CA ASP A 398 -8.75 11.35 -17.60
C ASP A 398 -7.85 10.34 -16.84
N GLN A 399 -7.55 10.58 -15.56
CA GLN A 399 -6.73 9.67 -14.75
C GLN A 399 -7.40 9.39 -13.40
N SER A 400 -7.78 8.13 -13.17
CA SER A 400 -8.35 7.69 -11.90
C SER A 400 -7.30 7.17 -10.91
N THR A 401 -6.14 6.73 -11.43
CA THR A 401 -5.07 6.12 -10.62
C THR A 401 -4.02 7.12 -10.18
N ARG A 402 -3.96 8.30 -10.82
CA ARG A 402 -2.94 9.32 -10.57
C ARG A 402 -3.57 10.65 -10.17
N TYR A 403 -3.18 11.16 -9.02
CA TYR A 403 -3.68 12.40 -8.44
C TYR A 403 -2.77 12.86 -7.29
N TYR A 404 -3.04 14.03 -6.72
CA TYR A 404 -2.43 14.43 -5.45
C TYR A 404 -3.46 14.47 -4.34
N VAL A 405 -3.02 14.15 -3.11
CA VAL A 405 -3.76 14.42 -1.89
C VAL A 405 -3.05 15.52 -1.13
N VAL A 406 -3.80 16.52 -0.70
CA VAL A 406 -3.32 17.60 0.17
C VAL A 406 -4.04 17.46 1.50
N GLU A 407 -3.27 17.36 2.57
CA GLU A 407 -3.75 17.24 3.95
C GLU A 407 -3.02 18.19 4.88
N VAL A 408 -3.57 18.42 6.05
CA VAL A 408 -2.94 19.23 7.10
C VAL A 408 -2.58 18.35 8.28
N ARG A 409 -1.36 18.52 8.79
CA ARG A 409 -0.87 17.85 10.00
C ARG A 409 -0.35 18.90 10.98
N LYS A 410 -0.64 18.72 12.27
CA LYS A 410 -0.26 19.64 13.36
C LYS A 410 0.23 18.85 14.56
N ARG A 411 1.18 19.43 15.32
CA ARG A 411 1.77 18.86 16.54
C ARG A 411 0.83 18.98 17.73
N VAL A 412 -0.30 18.30 17.66
CA VAL A 412 -1.36 18.33 18.68
C VAL A 412 -1.90 16.93 18.95
N GLY A 413 -2.64 16.78 20.05
CA GLY A 413 -3.24 15.51 20.42
C GLY A 413 -2.25 14.50 20.97
N ASN A 414 -2.69 13.24 21.01
CA ASN A 414 -2.00 12.17 21.75
C ASN A 414 -0.92 11.46 20.93
N TYR A 415 -1.14 11.38 19.62
CA TYR A 415 -0.34 10.56 18.71
C TYR A 415 0.52 11.39 17.74
N GLU A 416 0.24 12.69 17.60
CA GLU A 416 0.87 13.57 16.60
C GLU A 416 1.67 14.73 17.21
N ASN A 417 1.71 14.88 18.54
CA ASN A 417 2.38 16.02 19.18
C ASN A 417 3.91 16.08 19.00
N ARG A 418 4.52 15.07 18.38
CA ARG A 418 5.95 15.00 18.06
C ARG A 418 6.27 15.02 16.56
N LEU A 419 5.27 15.20 15.70
CA LEU A 419 5.48 15.43 14.26
C LEU A 419 6.52 16.54 14.03
N ALA A 420 7.12 16.57 12.84
CA ALA A 420 8.20 17.51 12.53
C ALA A 420 7.76 18.99 12.62
N GLY A 421 6.48 19.26 12.33
CA GLY A 421 5.93 20.61 12.35
C GLY A 421 4.41 20.64 12.15
N ASP A 422 3.90 21.86 12.08
CA ASP A 422 2.53 22.16 11.67
C ASP A 422 2.58 22.60 10.22
N ALA A 423 2.03 21.80 9.31
CA ALA A 423 2.19 22.02 7.88
C ALA A 423 1.05 21.45 7.05
N VAL A 424 0.95 21.95 5.82
CA VAL A 424 0.28 21.26 4.72
C VAL A 424 1.25 20.23 4.15
N ILE A 425 0.80 18.97 4.07
CA ILE A 425 1.55 17.86 3.48
C ILE A 425 0.87 17.48 2.16
N ILE A 426 1.67 17.27 1.12
CA ILE A 426 1.19 16.91 -0.21
C ILE A 426 1.71 15.51 -0.53
N HIS A 427 0.81 14.62 -0.92
CA HIS A 427 1.15 13.28 -1.37
C HIS A 427 0.87 13.15 -2.86
N SER A 428 1.86 12.67 -3.63
CA SER A 428 1.62 12.15 -4.97
C SER A 428 1.04 10.74 -4.85
N VAL A 429 -0.08 10.49 -5.52
CA VAL A 429 -0.73 9.19 -5.51
C VAL A 429 -0.67 8.57 -6.90
N ASP A 430 -0.19 7.32 -6.95
CA ASP A 430 -0.30 6.43 -8.09
C ASP A 430 -0.72 5.03 -7.59
N THR A 431 -1.97 4.65 -7.79
CA THR A 431 -2.52 3.38 -7.27
C THR A 431 -1.91 2.13 -7.90
N SER A 432 -1.11 2.29 -8.96
CA SER A 432 -0.40 1.19 -9.62
C SER A 432 0.99 0.91 -9.03
N ARG A 433 1.48 1.75 -8.12
CA ARG A 433 2.73 1.51 -7.36
C ARG A 433 2.51 0.52 -6.22
N GLY A 434 3.59 -0.12 -5.79
CA GLY A 434 3.65 -0.91 -4.55
C GLY A 434 3.32 -0.06 -3.33
N GLU A 435 3.84 1.17 -3.29
CA GLU A 435 3.54 2.20 -2.30
C GLU A 435 2.77 3.34 -2.99
N PRO A 436 1.43 3.37 -2.94
CA PRO A 436 0.67 4.30 -3.76
C PRO A 436 0.86 5.76 -3.41
N ALA A 437 1.04 6.11 -2.14
CA ALA A 437 1.09 7.49 -1.67
C ALA A 437 2.51 7.87 -1.24
N TRP A 438 3.12 8.80 -1.98
CA TRP A 438 4.46 9.31 -1.71
C TRP A 438 4.38 10.76 -1.23
N SER A 439 4.92 11.06 -0.05
CA SER A 439 5.08 12.44 0.42
C SER A 439 5.96 13.23 -0.54
N VAL A 440 5.52 14.41 -0.93
CA VAL A 440 6.21 15.28 -1.88
C VAL A 440 7.18 16.19 -1.13
N ASP A 441 8.41 16.26 -1.65
CA ASP A 441 9.43 17.23 -1.26
C ASP A 441 9.66 18.24 -2.39
N ALA A 442 9.75 19.52 -2.05
CA ALA A 442 10.09 20.59 -2.97
C ALA A 442 11.61 20.79 -3.18
N ASP A 443 12.44 20.19 -2.33
CA ASP A 443 13.90 20.23 -2.45
C ASP A 443 14.39 19.46 -3.70
N THR A 444 15.57 19.82 -4.19
CA THR A 444 16.21 19.12 -5.32
C THR A 444 17.69 18.86 -5.00
N PRO A 445 18.09 17.60 -4.75
CA PRO A 445 17.23 16.40 -4.67
C PRO A 445 16.28 16.44 -3.46
N PRO A 446 15.18 15.65 -3.46
CA PRO A 446 14.38 15.40 -2.27
C PRO A 446 15.23 14.88 -1.10
N ALA A 447 14.82 15.18 0.12
CA ALA A 447 15.46 14.63 1.31
C ALA A 447 15.16 13.13 1.46
N ASN A 448 16.11 12.37 1.98
CA ASN A 448 15.98 10.94 2.30
C ASN A 448 14.99 10.66 3.44
N ARG A 449 14.37 11.69 4.02
CA ARG A 449 13.33 11.55 5.02
C ARG A 449 12.45 12.78 4.95
N ALA A 450 11.15 12.57 4.82
CA ALA A 450 10.16 13.64 4.69
C ALA A 450 9.86 14.37 6.02
N ASN A 451 10.87 14.81 6.76
CA ASN A 451 10.70 15.70 7.93
C ASN A 451 11.53 16.99 7.83
N ASN A 452 12.05 17.29 6.64
CA ASN A 452 12.71 18.54 6.28
C ASN A 452 11.70 19.64 5.94
N GLU A 453 12.21 20.87 5.77
CA GLU A 453 11.40 22.03 5.39
C GLU A 453 10.80 21.88 3.98
N GLY A 454 11.48 21.22 3.04
CA GLY A 454 10.98 21.02 1.67
C GLY A 454 9.72 20.14 1.56
N SER A 455 9.47 19.28 2.57
CA SER A 455 8.25 18.46 2.66
C SER A 455 7.14 19.07 3.54
N MET A 456 7.38 20.25 4.14
CA MET A 456 6.45 20.94 5.03
C MET A 456 6.05 22.31 4.48
N PHE A 457 4.89 22.40 3.83
CA PHE A 457 4.41 23.69 3.32
C PHE A 457 3.71 24.51 4.40
N LYS A 458 4.27 25.68 4.70
CA LYS A 458 3.83 26.62 5.76
C LYS A 458 3.27 27.91 5.14
N VAL A 459 2.69 28.77 5.98
CA VAL A 459 2.06 30.02 5.56
C VAL A 459 3.01 30.87 4.71
N GLY A 460 2.53 31.31 3.55
CA GLY A 460 3.30 32.08 2.56
C GLY A 460 4.01 31.21 1.53
N GLU A 461 4.12 29.90 1.75
CA GLU A 461 4.80 28.97 0.85
C GLU A 461 3.85 28.38 -0.18
N MET A 462 4.44 27.85 -1.25
CA MET A 462 3.70 27.26 -2.35
C MET A 462 4.43 26.10 -2.97
N TRP A 463 3.65 25.15 -3.47
CA TRP A 463 4.11 24.03 -4.27
C TRP A 463 3.50 24.12 -5.67
N THR A 464 4.26 23.75 -6.70
CA THR A 464 3.78 23.62 -8.08
C THR A 464 4.01 22.20 -8.56
N SER A 465 2.98 21.55 -9.09
CA SER A 465 3.12 20.19 -9.64
C SER A 465 4.12 20.18 -10.81
N PRO A 466 4.88 19.08 -11.02
CA PRO A 466 5.92 19.02 -12.06
C PRO A 466 5.43 19.33 -13.48
N ASP A 467 4.16 19.02 -13.76
CA ASP A 467 3.49 19.25 -15.04
C ASP A 467 2.81 20.63 -15.15
N PHE A 468 2.94 21.48 -14.13
CA PHE A 468 2.29 22.79 -14.02
C PHE A 468 0.77 22.73 -14.11
N ALA A 469 0.14 21.61 -13.73
CA ALA A 469 -1.32 21.52 -13.63
C ALA A 469 -1.86 22.27 -12.40
N PHE A 470 -1.12 22.23 -11.29
CA PHE A 470 -1.56 22.79 -10.01
C PHE A 470 -0.48 23.68 -9.37
N ARG A 471 -0.91 24.77 -8.74
CA ARG A 471 -0.17 25.50 -7.71
C ARG A 471 -1.01 25.50 -6.44
N VAL A 472 -0.45 24.96 -5.37
CA VAL A 472 -1.01 24.99 -4.02
C VAL A 472 -0.27 26.08 -3.25
N THR A 473 -0.99 26.97 -2.57
CA THR A 473 -0.43 28.02 -1.71
C THR A 473 -1.08 27.93 -0.33
N VAL A 474 -0.26 28.02 0.72
CA VAL A 474 -0.75 28.06 2.10
C VAL A 474 -0.92 29.53 2.48
N ASP A 475 -2.15 30.02 2.45
CA ASP A 475 -2.43 31.46 2.51
C ASP A 475 -2.36 31.99 3.95
N ALA A 476 -2.91 31.25 4.91
CA ALA A 476 -2.97 31.65 6.32
C ALA A 476 -3.14 30.44 7.25
N ALA A 477 -2.74 30.58 8.51
CA ALA A 477 -3.05 29.59 9.54
C ALA A 477 -4.47 29.81 10.10
N THR A 478 -5.13 28.72 10.49
CA THR A 478 -6.34 28.73 11.31
C THR A 478 -6.04 28.02 12.65
N ALA A 479 -6.99 28.05 13.58
CA ALA A 479 -6.84 27.31 14.84
C ALA A 479 -6.59 25.81 14.58
N GLU A 480 -7.40 25.21 13.70
CA GLU A 480 -7.39 23.78 13.44
C GLU A 480 -6.63 23.36 12.17
N GLY A 481 -6.12 24.30 11.38
CA GLY A 481 -5.43 23.99 10.14
C GLY A 481 -4.92 25.22 9.39
N PHE A 482 -5.20 25.28 8.09
CA PHE A 482 -4.74 26.35 7.21
C PHE A 482 -5.81 26.73 6.18
N VAL A 483 -5.76 27.97 5.68
CA VAL A 483 -6.42 28.35 4.43
C VAL A 483 -5.46 28.02 3.29
N VAL A 484 -5.95 27.26 2.31
CA VAL A 484 -5.17 26.80 1.15
C VAL A 484 -5.85 27.27 -0.12
N SER A 485 -5.07 27.85 -1.04
CA SER A 485 -5.51 28.15 -2.39
C SER A 485 -4.90 27.21 -3.42
N VAL A 486 -5.71 26.79 -4.39
CA VAL A 486 -5.29 26.01 -5.55
C VAL A 486 -5.66 26.76 -6.81
N ARG A 487 -4.69 26.93 -7.69
CA ARG A 487 -4.88 27.58 -8.99
C ARG A 487 -4.01 26.94 -10.06
N ARG A 488 -4.33 27.20 -11.32
CA ARG A 488 -3.40 26.91 -12.41
C ARG A 488 -2.19 27.86 -12.32
N PRO A 489 -0.94 27.36 -12.34
CA PRO A 489 0.23 28.20 -12.45
C PRO A 489 0.19 29.04 -13.74
N PRO A 490 0.75 30.27 -13.74
CA PRO A 490 0.97 30.99 -14.99
C PRO A 490 1.84 30.16 -15.91
N ARG A 491 1.44 30.01 -17.18
CA ARG A 491 2.20 29.26 -18.18
C ARG A 491 3.59 29.92 -18.30
N LYS A 492 4.67 29.18 -18.05
CA LYS A 492 5.99 29.63 -18.54
C LYS A 492 5.89 29.63 -20.06
N VAL A 493 5.74 30.80 -20.68
CA VAL A 493 6.00 30.95 -22.11
C VAL A 493 7.50 30.69 -22.26
N PRO A 494 7.94 29.72 -23.08
CA PRO A 494 9.35 29.62 -23.41
C PRO A 494 9.75 30.97 -24.00
N THR A 495 10.68 31.67 -23.37
CA THR A 495 11.31 32.83 -23.99
C THR A 495 12.00 32.30 -25.24
N VAL A 496 11.38 32.54 -26.40
CA VAL A 496 12.10 32.49 -27.67
C VAL A 496 13.18 33.56 -27.51
N GLN A 497 14.42 33.14 -27.28
CA GLN A 497 15.55 34.04 -27.45
C GLN A 497 15.43 34.60 -28.87
N ALA A 498 15.17 35.91 -28.97
CA ALA A 498 15.25 36.59 -30.24
C ALA A 498 16.63 36.26 -30.86
N PRO A 499 16.71 35.98 -32.17
CA PRO A 499 18.00 35.77 -32.81
C PRO A 499 18.89 36.98 -32.51
N VAL A 500 20.03 36.73 -31.89
CA VAL A 500 21.07 37.73 -31.72
C VAL A 500 21.44 38.23 -33.13
N PRO A 501 21.37 39.54 -33.42
CA PRO A 501 21.85 40.06 -34.69
C PRO A 501 23.33 39.70 -34.82
N VAL A 502 23.67 38.92 -35.85
CA VAL A 502 25.07 38.66 -36.22
C VAL A 502 25.67 39.98 -36.69
N ASP A 503 26.50 40.55 -35.84
CA ASP A 503 27.30 41.73 -36.16
C ASP A 503 28.35 41.35 -37.21
N ALA A 504 28.30 42.01 -38.35
CA ALA A 504 29.22 41.78 -39.44
C ALA A 504 30.52 42.55 -39.18
N GLY A 505 31.58 41.82 -38.80
CA GLY A 505 32.95 42.23 -39.11
C GLY A 505 33.93 42.23 -37.93
N ALA A 506 34.90 41.31 -38.00
CA ALA A 506 36.31 41.62 -37.78
C ALA A 506 37.18 40.43 -38.23
N ALA A 507 38.25 40.74 -38.97
CA ALA A 507 39.17 39.83 -39.64
C ALA A 507 40.02 38.97 -38.68
N PRO A 508 40.60 37.83 -39.15
CA PRO A 508 41.33 36.91 -38.28
C PRO A 508 42.77 37.34 -38.04
N ALA A 509 43.19 37.37 -36.77
CA ALA A 509 44.58 37.60 -36.37
C ALA A 509 45.41 36.31 -36.39
N HIS A 510 46.63 36.46 -36.91
CA HIS A 510 47.66 35.47 -37.18
C HIS A 510 48.15 34.71 -35.94
N ARG A 511 48.28 33.37 -36.04
CA ARG A 511 49.04 32.53 -35.08
C ARG A 511 50.55 32.62 -35.36
N PRO A 512 51.44 32.75 -34.35
CA PRO A 512 52.88 32.53 -34.52
C PRO A 512 53.28 31.07 -34.25
N ARG A 513 54.26 30.58 -35.03
CA ARG A 513 54.90 29.25 -34.93
C ARG A 513 55.95 29.19 -33.81
N PRO A 514 56.21 28.01 -33.20
CA PRO A 514 57.31 27.84 -32.25
C PRO A 514 58.64 27.56 -32.96
N ARG A 515 59.74 28.16 -32.47
CA ARG A 515 61.12 27.79 -32.81
C ARG A 515 61.81 27.21 -31.57
N GLY A 516 62.57 26.14 -31.78
CA GLY A 516 63.23 25.36 -30.74
C GLY A 516 64.54 25.94 -30.20
N ALA A 517 64.93 25.29 -29.10
CA ALA A 517 66.16 25.25 -28.30
C ALA A 517 67.47 25.85 -28.86
N VAL A 518 68.33 26.36 -27.94
CA VAL A 518 69.68 25.85 -27.61
C VAL A 518 70.44 26.79 -26.63
N ASP A 519 70.92 26.17 -25.54
CA ASP A 519 72.15 26.35 -24.71
C ASP A 519 72.63 27.64 -23.99
N ARG A 520 73.18 27.35 -22.79
CA ARG A 520 74.33 27.96 -22.04
C ARG A 520 74.11 29.38 -21.49
N ARG A 521 74.39 29.71 -20.22
CA ARG A 521 75.36 29.23 -19.22
C ARG A 521 74.79 29.30 -17.81
#